data_AF-A0A5D3KFM3-F1
#
_entry.id   AF-A0A5D3KFM3-F1
#
_cell.length_a   1.000
_cell.length_b   1.000
_cell.length_c   1.000
_cell.angle_alpha   90.00
_cell.angle_beta   90.00
_cell.angle_gamma   90.00
#
_symmetry.space_group_name_H-M   'P 1'
#
loop_
_entity.id
_entity.type
_entity.pdbx_description
1 polymer ?
#
loop_
_entity_poly.entity_id
_entity_poly.type
_entity_poly.pdbx_seq_one_letter_code
_entity_poly.pdbx_strand_id
1 'polypeptide(L)'
;MPNPQDRTAAPGCDRIAATAAIAAEAGQDLRRRLHLALRIAERTLQFLGKDGFDGAEVPDGNFAAEKPLAETAMLLYVAARHAPDAGTEALLRDLVPYARSQQMRWDVVRYPSVCLQLATPHILLSALGHPDPDFDDLLARSWSASARAGHEAVPYRELELLWLHSLWRNEEPGLACEQIARKTALGNPIDLLNGTRDDAYAHTHAAMYATNFGDWQVRLPRPRDEVLDEAGSVLARALVIEDYDLAAEALMAWPLLSSSWSPGAAFGFRVVASLEDKVGFLPAGRSASSQIQRLNGHDKTRCALATSYHTAYVMGMLCAVSLKDGMASPFEIAGVTYPMDLVEMLHALIPRTGAHWEDVFQLLDPCEQTALAPFLLDVALMRSSRSGDAARMMHLLQTAVTHGMANTTLCSQAAEYLSRLGALAR
;
A
#
# COMPACT_ATOMS: atom_id res chain seq x y z
N MET A 1 -66.24 12.67 -7.30
CA MET A 1 -65.27 12.76 -6.19
C MET A 1 -64.68 11.37 -5.97
N PRO A 2 -63.41 11.11 -6.36
CA PRO A 2 -62.73 9.87 -6.05
C PRO A 2 -61.92 9.95 -4.75
N ASN A 3 -61.73 8.78 -4.16
CA ASN A 3 -61.27 8.47 -2.80
C ASN A 3 -59.78 8.78 -2.56
N PRO A 4 -59.37 9.46 -1.46
CA PRO A 4 -57.98 9.77 -1.15
C PRO A 4 -57.38 8.73 -0.18
N GLN A 5 -57.18 7.50 -0.64
CA GLN A 5 -56.40 6.49 0.10
C GLN A 5 -55.60 5.62 -0.87
N ASP A 6 -54.56 6.21 -1.44
CA ASP A 6 -53.42 5.46 -1.98
C ASP A 6 -52.15 6.27 -1.74
N ARG A 7 -51.68 6.25 -0.48
CA ARG A 7 -50.33 6.71 -0.13
C ARG A 7 -49.40 5.53 -0.36
N THR A 8 -48.86 5.45 -1.57
CA THR A 8 -47.68 4.66 -1.87
C THR A 8 -46.56 5.05 -0.88
N ALA A 9 -46.05 4.06 -0.15
CA ALA A 9 -44.83 4.21 0.64
C ALA A 9 -43.70 4.67 -0.28
N ALA A 10 -42.97 5.70 0.14
CA ALA A 10 -41.93 6.31 -0.66
C ALA A 10 -40.77 5.31 -0.90
N PRO A 11 -40.36 5.04 -2.16
CA PRO A 11 -39.27 4.11 -2.52
C PRO A 11 -37.85 4.62 -2.15
N GLY A 12 -37.73 5.56 -1.21
CA GLY A 12 -36.46 6.15 -0.78
C GLY A 12 -35.90 5.58 0.54
N CYS A 13 -36.72 5.00 1.41
CA CYS A 13 -36.28 4.52 2.73
C CYS A 13 -35.45 3.22 2.63
N ASP A 14 -35.84 2.32 1.72
CA ASP A 14 -35.21 1.00 1.59
C ASP A 14 -33.81 1.06 0.96
N ARG A 15 -33.55 2.03 0.08
CA ARG A 15 -32.22 2.22 -0.54
C ARG A 15 -31.19 2.74 0.46
N ILE A 16 -31.57 3.69 1.32
CA ILE A 16 -30.67 4.26 2.33
C ILE A 16 -30.30 3.20 3.37
N ALA A 17 -31.27 2.38 3.80
CA ALA A 17 -31.02 1.29 4.74
C ALA A 17 -30.10 0.21 4.16
N ALA A 18 -30.29 -0.16 2.87
CA ALA A 18 -29.44 -1.13 2.19
C ALA A 18 -27.99 -0.63 2.05
N THR A 19 -27.77 0.63 1.66
CA THR A 19 -26.43 1.24 1.56
C THR A 19 -25.73 1.30 2.92
N ALA A 20 -26.46 1.63 3.99
CA ALA A 20 -25.90 1.65 5.34
C ALA A 20 -25.49 0.26 5.84
N ALA A 21 -26.27 -0.78 5.51
CA ALA A 21 -25.94 -2.16 5.85
C ALA A 21 -24.68 -2.65 5.13
N ILE A 22 -24.56 -2.38 3.82
CA ILE A 22 -23.37 -2.73 3.02
C ILE A 22 -22.12 -2.02 3.55
N ALA A 23 -22.22 -0.74 3.89
CA ALA A 23 -21.11 0.02 4.48
C ALA A 23 -20.69 -0.54 5.86
N ALA A 24 -21.67 -0.95 6.69
CA ALA A 24 -21.39 -1.57 7.98
C ALA A 24 -20.71 -2.94 7.83
N GLU A 25 -21.15 -3.77 6.88
CA GLU A 25 -20.51 -5.06 6.57
C GLU A 25 -19.07 -4.88 6.08
N ALA A 26 -18.84 -3.93 5.16
CA ALA A 26 -17.51 -3.58 4.68
C ALA A 26 -16.60 -3.13 5.84
N GLY A 27 -17.10 -2.25 6.72
CA GLY A 27 -16.37 -1.82 7.90
C GLY A 27 -16.02 -2.96 8.86
N GLN A 28 -16.94 -3.92 9.06
CA GLN A 28 -16.66 -5.10 9.87
C GLN A 28 -15.59 -6.00 9.23
N ASP A 29 -15.59 -6.17 7.91
CA ASP A 29 -14.56 -6.95 7.23
C ASP A 29 -13.18 -6.31 7.35
N LEU A 30 -13.09 -4.99 7.14
CA LEU A 30 -11.83 -4.24 7.33
C LEU A 30 -11.29 -4.39 8.76
N ARG A 31 -12.17 -4.29 9.76
CA ARG A 31 -11.79 -4.50 11.17
C ARG A 31 -11.31 -5.92 11.45
N ARG A 32 -11.99 -6.93 10.88
CA ARG A 32 -11.58 -8.34 11.00
C ARG A 32 -10.16 -8.55 10.49
N ARG A 33 -9.82 -7.96 9.34
CA ARG A 33 -8.49 -8.05 8.71
C ARG A 33 -7.43 -7.27 9.50
N LEU A 34 -7.77 -6.07 9.98
CA LEU A 34 -6.91 -5.33 10.89
C LEU A 34 -6.59 -6.15 12.16
N HIS A 35 -7.58 -6.78 12.80
CA HIS A 35 -7.35 -7.64 13.95
C HIS A 35 -6.46 -8.85 13.61
N LEU A 36 -6.57 -9.41 12.40
CA LEU A 36 -5.67 -10.46 11.94
C LEU A 36 -4.22 -9.95 11.86
N ALA A 37 -4.00 -8.78 11.25
CA ALA A 37 -2.68 -8.16 11.18
C ALA A 37 -2.09 -7.87 12.58
N LEU A 38 -2.90 -7.37 13.52
CA LEU A 38 -2.48 -7.13 14.91
C LEU A 38 -2.09 -8.43 15.64
N ARG A 39 -2.82 -9.53 15.42
CA ARG A 39 -2.42 -10.85 15.95
C ARG A 39 -1.13 -11.36 15.34
N ILE A 40 -0.92 -11.14 14.04
CA ILE A 40 0.35 -11.47 13.39
C ILE A 40 1.47 -10.61 13.99
N ALA A 41 1.20 -9.34 14.29
CA ALA A 41 2.17 -8.46 14.91
C ALA A 41 2.58 -8.88 16.32
N GLU A 42 1.62 -9.33 17.12
CA GLU A 42 1.90 -9.94 18.43
C GLU A 42 2.87 -11.14 18.30
N ARG A 43 2.62 -12.02 17.33
CA ARG A 43 3.51 -13.16 17.04
C ARG A 43 4.87 -12.72 16.51
N THR A 44 4.91 -11.73 15.62
CA THR A 44 6.16 -11.17 15.12
C THR A 44 7.01 -10.60 16.25
N LEU A 45 6.44 -9.87 17.22
CA LEU A 45 7.20 -9.41 18.38
C LEU A 45 7.74 -10.58 19.22
N GLN A 46 6.91 -11.59 19.49
CA GLN A 46 7.30 -12.77 20.27
C GLN A 46 8.47 -13.54 19.64
N PHE A 47 8.49 -13.67 18.32
CA PHE A 47 9.48 -14.49 17.61
C PHE A 47 10.66 -13.67 17.07
N LEU A 48 10.43 -12.47 16.57
CA LEU A 48 11.41 -11.68 15.81
C LEU A 48 11.83 -10.38 16.53
N GLY A 49 11.09 -9.94 17.55
CA GLY A 49 11.31 -8.63 18.19
C GLY A 49 12.62 -8.50 18.97
N LYS A 50 13.26 -9.61 19.35
CA LYS A 50 14.55 -9.59 20.08
C LYS A 50 15.76 -9.60 19.15
N ASP A 51 15.78 -10.53 18.20
CA ASP A 51 16.99 -10.87 17.43
C ASP A 51 16.81 -10.66 15.91
N GLY A 52 15.62 -10.27 15.45
CA GLY A 52 15.31 -10.20 14.01
C GLY A 52 15.20 -11.58 13.37
N PHE A 53 15.62 -11.72 12.12
CA PHE A 53 15.69 -12.99 11.41
C PHE A 53 17.05 -13.14 10.74
N ASP A 54 17.74 -14.24 11.07
CA ASP A 54 18.96 -14.69 10.40
C ASP A 54 18.74 -16.12 9.93
N GLY A 55 18.37 -16.27 8.66
CA GLY A 55 18.19 -17.53 7.97
C GLY A 55 19.34 -17.81 7.03
N ALA A 56 20.25 -18.72 7.40
CA ALA A 56 21.35 -19.16 6.53
C ALA A 56 20.89 -19.69 5.17
N GLU A 57 19.64 -20.17 5.09
CA GLU A 57 19.02 -20.70 3.86
C GLU A 57 18.22 -19.65 3.07
N VAL A 58 18.01 -18.44 3.62
CA VAL A 58 17.29 -17.32 2.96
C VAL A 58 18.05 -15.99 3.19
N PRO A 59 19.26 -15.82 2.60
CA PRO A 59 20.12 -14.67 2.88
C PRO A 59 19.46 -13.32 2.56
N ASP A 60 18.68 -13.28 1.48
CA ASP A 60 17.97 -12.06 1.03
C ASP A 60 16.80 -11.68 1.96
N GLY A 61 16.43 -12.55 2.90
CA GLY A 61 15.38 -12.33 3.89
C GLY A 61 15.90 -11.95 5.28
N ASN A 62 17.22 -11.81 5.45
CA ASN A 62 17.80 -11.46 6.73
C ASN A 62 17.51 -9.99 7.09
N PHE A 63 17.08 -9.76 8.33
CA PHE A 63 16.88 -8.42 8.87
C PHE A 63 17.11 -8.44 10.37
N ALA A 64 17.64 -7.35 10.91
CA ALA A 64 17.80 -7.22 12.35
C ALA A 64 16.48 -6.75 13.01
N ALA A 65 16.45 -6.81 14.34
CA ALA A 65 15.24 -6.65 15.14
C ALA A 65 14.56 -5.28 14.95
N GLU A 66 15.30 -4.23 14.58
CA GLU A 66 14.78 -2.89 14.38
C GLU A 66 13.68 -2.83 13.32
N LYS A 67 13.76 -3.65 12.27
CA LYS A 67 12.78 -3.65 11.17
C LYS A 67 11.37 -4.07 11.65
N PRO A 68 11.16 -5.30 12.19
CA PRO A 68 9.84 -5.70 12.66
C PRO A 68 9.33 -4.81 13.80
N LEU A 69 10.21 -4.23 14.63
CA LEU A 69 9.81 -3.28 15.67
C LEU A 69 9.26 -1.98 15.08
N ALA A 70 9.95 -1.40 14.09
CA ALA A 70 9.52 -0.17 13.43
C ALA A 70 8.18 -0.37 12.70
N GLU A 71 8.05 -1.44 11.94
CA GLU A 71 6.82 -1.72 11.19
C GLU A 71 5.65 -2.08 12.12
N THR A 72 5.91 -2.75 13.26
CA THR A 72 4.87 -2.98 14.28
C THR A 72 4.39 -1.66 14.88
N ALA A 73 5.31 -0.75 15.18
CA ALA A 73 4.97 0.57 15.68
C ALA A 73 4.14 1.38 14.65
N MET A 74 4.49 1.29 13.36
CA MET A 74 3.73 1.92 12.27
C MET A 74 2.32 1.35 12.17
N LEU A 75 2.15 0.03 12.18
CA LEU A 75 0.83 -0.60 12.19
C LEU A 75 -0.02 -0.12 13.38
N LEU A 76 0.54 -0.11 14.59
CA LEU A 76 -0.17 0.35 15.79
C LEU A 76 -0.54 1.82 15.72
N TYR A 77 0.36 2.66 15.19
CA TYR A 77 0.14 4.08 15.00
C TYR A 77 -1.01 4.37 14.03
N VAL A 78 -1.03 3.69 12.88
CA VAL A 78 -2.10 3.81 11.89
C VAL A 78 -3.42 3.27 12.44
N ALA A 79 -3.38 2.11 13.11
CA ALA A 79 -4.57 1.47 13.69
C ALA A 79 -5.20 2.32 14.80
N ALA A 80 -4.42 2.84 15.75
CA ALA A 80 -4.94 3.63 16.85
C ALA A 80 -5.64 4.92 16.39
N ARG A 81 -5.25 5.46 15.23
CA ARG A 81 -5.83 6.69 14.66
C ARG A 81 -7.13 6.43 13.92
N HIS A 82 -7.13 5.45 13.03
CA HIS A 82 -8.25 5.22 12.11
C HIS A 82 -9.21 4.12 12.58
N ALA A 83 -8.83 3.37 13.61
CA ALA A 83 -9.63 2.31 14.23
C ALA A 83 -9.33 2.22 15.76
N PRO A 84 -9.67 3.24 16.56
CA PRO A 84 -9.29 3.32 17.97
C PRO A 84 -9.84 2.18 18.85
N ASP A 85 -10.89 1.50 18.38
CA ASP A 85 -11.51 0.32 19.00
C ASP A 85 -10.85 -1.01 18.61
N ALA A 86 -9.77 -1.01 17.80
CA ALA A 86 -9.07 -2.21 17.37
C ALA A 86 -8.24 -2.93 18.46
N GLY A 87 -8.17 -2.36 19.68
CA GLY A 87 -7.53 -3.01 20.83
C GLY A 87 -5.99 -3.04 20.78
N THR A 88 -5.36 -1.94 20.35
CA THR A 88 -3.89 -1.83 20.21
C THR A 88 -3.12 -1.76 21.53
N GLU A 89 -3.79 -1.39 22.63
CA GLU A 89 -3.19 -1.09 23.95
C GLU A 89 -2.30 -2.18 24.53
N ALA A 90 -2.69 -3.45 24.41
CA ALA A 90 -1.89 -4.56 24.92
C ALA A 90 -0.58 -4.69 24.15
N LEU A 91 -0.66 -4.64 22.82
CA LEU A 91 0.50 -4.79 21.94
C LEU A 91 1.45 -3.57 22.03
N LEU A 92 0.92 -2.36 22.27
CA LEU A 92 1.73 -1.19 22.59
C LEU A 92 2.58 -1.39 23.84
N ARG A 93 2.00 -1.92 24.92
CA ARG A 93 2.75 -2.24 26.14
C ARG A 93 3.82 -3.30 25.91
N ASP A 94 3.52 -4.31 25.10
CA ASP A 94 4.47 -5.38 24.78
C ASP A 94 5.62 -4.90 23.88
N LEU A 95 5.41 -3.85 23.08
CA LEU A 95 6.43 -3.25 22.23
C LEU A 95 7.45 -2.40 23.00
N VAL A 96 7.02 -1.70 24.07
CA VAL A 96 7.84 -0.76 24.84
C VAL A 96 9.22 -1.32 25.26
N PRO A 97 9.32 -2.53 25.85
CA PRO A 97 10.61 -3.08 26.30
C PRO A 97 11.63 -3.28 25.17
N TYR A 98 11.16 -3.56 23.95
CA TYR A 98 12.02 -3.73 22.78
C TYR A 98 12.41 -2.39 22.17
N ALA A 99 11.41 -1.53 21.95
CA ALA A 99 11.56 -0.19 21.37
C ALA A 99 12.49 0.73 22.17
N ARG A 100 12.61 0.50 23.49
CA ARG A 100 13.42 1.31 24.41
C ARG A 100 14.50 0.51 25.11
N SER A 101 14.82 -0.67 24.58
CA SER A 101 15.85 -1.54 25.10
C SER A 101 17.20 -0.84 25.18
N GLN A 102 18.08 -1.33 26.05
CA GLN A 102 19.44 -0.81 26.14
C GLN A 102 20.18 -0.93 24.79
N GLN A 103 19.93 -2.00 24.03
CA GLN A 103 20.48 -2.17 22.68
C GLN A 103 20.02 -1.05 21.74
N MET A 104 18.71 -0.75 21.71
CA MET A 104 18.19 0.34 20.87
C MET A 104 18.79 1.71 21.26
N ARG A 105 18.93 1.98 22.57
CA ARG A 105 19.60 3.18 23.07
C ARG A 105 21.06 3.25 22.60
N TRP A 106 21.78 2.13 22.61
CA TRP A 106 23.14 2.05 22.08
C TRP A 106 23.20 2.32 20.57
N ASP A 107 22.30 1.75 19.79
CA ASP A 107 22.28 1.92 18.34
C ASP A 107 21.97 3.37 17.94
N VAL A 108 21.03 4.02 18.62
CA VAL A 108 20.71 5.45 18.43
C VAL A 108 21.92 6.35 18.74
N VAL A 109 22.72 6.02 19.76
CA VAL A 109 23.97 6.76 20.09
C VAL A 109 25.06 6.48 19.06
N ARG A 110 25.20 5.22 18.63
CA ARG A 110 26.28 4.76 17.73
C ARG A 110 26.11 5.28 16.31
N TYR A 111 24.86 5.41 15.84
CA TYR A 111 24.54 5.73 14.45
C TYR A 111 23.71 7.03 14.35
N PRO A 112 24.31 8.20 14.64
CA PRO A 112 23.58 9.48 14.65
C PRO A 112 22.98 9.84 13.29
N SER A 113 23.51 9.32 12.19
CA SER A 113 23.02 9.61 10.84
C SER A 113 21.73 8.89 10.44
N VAL A 114 21.36 7.83 11.16
CA VAL A 114 20.12 7.06 10.96
C VAL A 114 19.31 6.95 12.27
N CYS A 115 19.64 7.80 13.25
CA CYS A 115 19.09 7.68 14.61
C CYS A 115 17.57 7.85 14.67
N LEU A 116 16.96 8.67 13.80
CA LEU A 116 15.49 8.77 13.71
C LEU A 116 14.86 7.47 13.22
N GLN A 117 15.45 6.81 12.22
CA GLN A 117 14.93 5.56 11.67
C GLN A 117 15.02 4.43 12.72
N LEU A 118 16.14 4.36 13.45
CA LEU A 118 16.28 3.45 14.59
C LEU A 118 15.28 3.77 15.71
N ALA A 119 15.05 5.06 15.99
CA ALA A 119 14.11 5.51 17.00
C ALA A 119 12.63 5.49 16.56
N THR A 120 12.31 5.05 15.34
CA THR A 120 10.93 4.97 14.83
C THR A 120 9.96 4.35 15.84
N PRO A 121 10.25 3.19 16.47
CA PRO A 121 9.36 2.62 17.48
C PRO A 121 9.13 3.56 18.67
N HIS A 122 10.19 4.21 19.18
CA HIS A 122 10.08 5.14 20.29
C HIS A 122 9.26 6.38 19.93
N ILE A 123 9.51 6.98 18.75
CA ILE A 123 8.82 8.18 18.26
C ILE A 123 7.31 7.91 18.14
N LEU A 124 6.94 6.79 17.53
CA LEU A 124 5.54 6.42 17.34
C LEU A 124 4.85 6.06 18.66
N LEU A 125 5.54 5.39 19.59
CA LEU A 125 5.03 5.16 20.95
C LEU A 125 4.77 6.48 21.70
N SER A 126 5.69 7.44 21.61
CA SER A 126 5.51 8.77 22.20
C SER A 126 4.33 9.51 21.59
N ALA A 127 4.16 9.45 20.26
CA ALA A 127 3.02 10.02 19.55
C ALA A 127 1.67 9.36 19.92
N LEU A 128 1.71 8.13 20.44
CA LEU A 128 0.56 7.38 20.97
C LEU A 128 0.37 7.56 22.48
N GLY A 129 1.04 8.51 23.11
CA GLY A 129 0.84 8.85 24.52
C GLY A 129 1.69 8.06 25.51
N HIS A 130 2.72 7.35 25.05
CA HIS A 130 3.69 6.67 25.92
C HIS A 130 5.04 7.39 25.92
N PRO A 131 5.22 8.59 26.48
CA PRO A 131 6.50 9.32 26.42
C PRO A 131 7.64 8.60 27.20
N ASP A 132 8.89 8.91 26.86
CA ASP A 132 10.10 8.52 27.62
C ASP A 132 11.15 9.65 27.49
N PRO A 133 11.14 10.62 28.43
CA PRO A 133 12.02 11.79 28.38
C PRO A 133 13.52 11.44 28.34
N ASP A 134 13.92 10.34 28.97
CA ASP A 134 15.33 9.93 28.97
C ASP A 134 15.77 9.45 27.57
N PHE A 135 14.87 8.79 26.85
CA PHE A 135 15.14 8.40 25.46
C PHE A 135 15.08 9.62 24.53
N ASP A 136 14.14 10.55 24.75
CA ASP A 136 14.06 11.82 24.01
C ASP A 136 15.35 12.64 24.14
N ASP A 137 15.90 12.76 25.35
CA ASP A 137 17.17 13.44 25.62
C ASP A 137 18.35 12.77 24.90
N LEU A 138 18.37 11.43 24.88
CA LEU A 138 19.38 10.67 24.16
C LEU A 138 19.28 10.89 22.64
N LEU A 139 18.06 10.82 22.10
CA LEU A 139 17.78 11.07 20.69
C LEU A 139 18.12 12.51 20.30
N ALA A 140 17.83 13.50 21.16
CA ALA A 140 18.22 14.90 20.98
C ALA A 140 19.74 15.07 20.86
N ARG A 141 20.51 14.39 21.71
CA ARG A 141 21.98 14.42 21.64
C ARG A 141 22.50 13.78 20.35
N SER A 142 21.99 12.59 19.99
CA SER A 142 22.36 11.92 18.73
C SER A 142 22.00 12.76 17.50
N TRP A 143 20.81 13.35 17.48
CA TRP A 143 20.35 14.21 16.40
C TRP A 143 21.11 15.54 16.31
N SER A 144 21.75 15.99 17.39
CA SER A 144 22.60 17.19 17.37
C SER A 144 24.03 16.93 16.89
N ALA A 145 24.42 15.65 16.72
CA ALA A 145 25.77 15.29 16.34
C ALA A 145 26.14 15.81 14.94
N SER A 146 27.39 16.25 14.76
CA SER A 146 27.89 16.73 13.47
C SER A 146 27.83 15.65 12.37
N ALA A 147 27.96 14.38 12.75
CA ALA A 147 27.89 13.24 11.85
C ALA A 147 26.45 12.90 11.38
N ARG A 148 25.41 13.55 11.92
CA ARG A 148 24.01 13.25 11.56
C ARG A 148 23.73 13.37 10.06
N ALA A 149 24.39 14.32 9.39
CA ALA A 149 24.20 14.59 7.96
C ALA A 149 25.08 13.70 7.07
N GLY A 150 25.81 12.74 7.65
CA GLY A 150 26.76 11.90 6.92
C GLY A 150 26.14 10.73 6.15
N HIS A 151 24.84 10.47 6.30
CA HIS A 151 24.14 9.43 5.54
C HIS A 151 23.39 10.04 4.36
N GLU A 152 23.73 9.62 3.14
CA GLU A 152 22.99 10.00 1.94
C GLU A 152 21.64 9.28 1.91
N ALA A 153 20.56 10.04 1.74
CA ALA A 153 19.21 9.53 1.66
C ALA A 153 18.60 9.87 0.30
N VAL A 154 17.92 8.90 -0.31
CA VAL A 154 17.08 9.18 -1.49
C VAL A 154 15.85 10.01 -1.09
N PRO A 155 15.21 10.76 -2.00
CA PRO A 155 14.20 11.76 -1.63
C PRO A 155 13.01 11.25 -0.81
N TYR A 156 12.50 10.03 -1.06
CA TYR A 156 11.40 9.49 -0.26
C TYR A 156 11.84 9.09 1.17
N ARG A 157 13.12 8.80 1.38
CA ARG A 157 13.72 8.60 2.71
C ARG A 157 13.98 9.94 3.41
N GLU A 158 14.27 11.01 2.67
CA GLU A 158 14.25 12.36 3.25
C GLU A 158 12.84 12.73 3.77
N LEU A 159 11.78 12.34 3.06
CA LEU A 159 10.40 12.51 3.54
C LEU A 159 10.13 11.68 4.81
N GLU A 160 10.61 10.44 4.88
CA GLU A 160 10.51 9.60 6.08
C GLU A 160 11.17 10.30 7.28
N LEU A 161 12.40 10.80 7.13
CA LEU A 161 13.11 11.51 8.19
C LEU A 161 12.38 12.77 8.64
N LEU A 162 11.82 13.53 7.69
CA LEU A 162 11.01 14.71 7.99
C LEU A 162 9.74 14.34 8.75
N TRP A 163 9.05 13.28 8.32
CA TRP A 163 7.86 12.75 8.97
C TRP A 163 8.17 12.33 10.42
N LEU A 164 9.20 11.52 10.64
CA LEU A 164 9.66 11.10 11.97
C LEU A 164 10.03 12.29 12.85
N HIS A 165 10.76 13.26 12.31
CA HIS A 165 11.12 14.48 13.04
C HIS A 165 9.88 15.29 13.44
N SER A 166 8.92 15.44 12.52
CA SER A 166 7.67 16.16 12.76
C SER A 166 6.85 15.50 13.86
N LEU A 167 6.75 14.16 13.87
CA LEU A 167 6.10 13.42 14.95
C LEU A 167 6.82 13.56 16.28
N TRP A 168 8.14 13.43 16.28
CA TRP A 168 8.95 13.56 17.49
C TRP A 168 8.85 14.94 18.13
N ARG A 169 8.84 16.00 17.31
CA ARG A 169 8.72 17.38 17.78
C ARG A 169 7.29 17.85 17.96
N ASN A 170 6.31 17.05 17.54
CA ASN A 170 4.91 17.44 17.45
C ASN A 170 4.74 18.76 16.66
N GLU A 171 5.42 18.82 15.52
CA GLU A 171 5.45 19.97 14.60
C GLU A 171 4.80 19.60 13.27
N GLU A 172 4.08 20.54 12.67
CA GLU A 172 3.60 20.34 11.30
C GLU A 172 4.76 20.45 10.30
N PRO A 173 4.79 19.59 9.26
CA PRO A 173 5.92 19.44 8.34
C PRO A 173 6.22 20.69 7.46
N GLY A 174 5.29 21.64 7.39
CA GLY A 174 5.44 22.94 6.73
C GLY A 174 5.92 22.88 5.26
N LEU A 175 6.58 23.96 4.82
CA LEU A 175 7.09 24.11 3.45
C LEU A 175 8.20 23.11 3.09
N ALA A 176 8.94 22.60 4.07
CA ALA A 176 10.03 21.66 3.85
C ALA A 176 9.52 20.34 3.25
N CYS A 177 8.37 19.85 3.72
CA CYS A 177 7.74 18.66 3.15
C CYS A 177 7.33 18.87 1.70
N GLU A 178 6.73 20.02 1.35
CA GLU A 178 6.39 20.31 -0.05
C GLU A 178 7.62 20.33 -0.97
N GLN A 179 8.73 20.88 -0.49
CA GLN A 179 9.99 20.94 -1.24
C GLN A 179 10.62 19.56 -1.46
N ILE A 180 10.59 18.69 -0.45
CA ILE A 180 11.10 17.33 -0.57
C ILE A 180 10.15 16.48 -1.43
N ALA A 181 8.83 16.61 -1.24
CA ALA A 181 7.82 15.91 -2.05
C ALA A 181 7.96 16.19 -3.55
N ARG A 182 8.36 17.41 -3.94
CA ARG A 182 8.67 17.74 -5.35
C ARG A 182 9.86 16.94 -5.92
N LYS A 183 10.74 16.42 -5.08
CA LYS A 183 11.89 15.58 -5.50
C LYS A 183 11.57 14.09 -5.50
N THR A 184 10.42 13.68 -4.97
CA THR A 184 10.01 12.27 -4.94
C THR A 184 9.16 11.89 -6.15
N ALA A 185 8.68 10.65 -6.16
CA ALA A 185 7.67 10.16 -7.09
C ALA A 185 6.33 10.92 -7.00
N LEU A 186 6.08 11.72 -5.96
CA LEU A 186 4.91 12.61 -5.92
C LEU A 186 5.11 13.83 -6.82
N GLY A 187 6.34 14.31 -6.95
CA GLY A 187 6.72 15.43 -7.81
C GLY A 187 7.10 15.06 -9.23
N ASN A 188 7.54 13.82 -9.46
CA ASN A 188 8.06 13.37 -10.74
C ASN A 188 7.43 12.01 -11.08
N PRO A 189 6.92 11.82 -12.31
CA PRO A 189 6.33 10.54 -12.70
C PRO A 189 7.38 9.42 -12.69
N ILE A 190 6.98 8.23 -12.22
CA ILE A 190 7.80 7.02 -12.28
C ILE A 190 7.68 6.35 -13.66
N ASP A 191 8.70 5.60 -14.10
CA ASP A 191 8.60 4.80 -15.33
C ASP A 191 7.69 3.58 -15.10
N LEU A 192 6.48 3.63 -15.64
CA LEU A 192 5.47 2.58 -15.47
C LEU A 192 5.69 1.39 -16.43
N LEU A 193 6.46 1.60 -17.51
CA LEU A 193 6.72 0.56 -18.51
C LEU A 193 7.93 -0.30 -18.15
N ASN A 194 9.01 0.33 -17.70
CA ASN A 194 10.31 -0.30 -17.46
C ASN A 194 10.88 -0.02 -16.06
N GLY A 195 10.16 0.69 -15.20
CA GLY A 195 10.61 0.97 -13.84
C GLY A 195 10.84 -0.28 -13.01
N THR A 196 11.64 -0.13 -11.98
CA THR A 196 12.00 -1.18 -11.03
C THR A 196 10.94 -1.34 -9.94
N ARG A 197 11.13 -2.32 -9.07
CA ARG A 197 10.34 -2.45 -7.84
C ARG A 197 10.60 -1.28 -6.89
N ASP A 198 11.85 -0.79 -6.86
CA ASP A 198 12.26 0.32 -6.00
C ASP A 198 11.60 1.64 -6.40
N ASP A 199 11.35 1.87 -7.69
CA ASP A 199 10.58 3.04 -8.16
C ASP A 199 9.15 3.01 -7.66
N ALA A 200 8.54 1.83 -7.64
CA ALA A 200 7.18 1.64 -7.12
C ALA A 200 7.15 1.83 -5.60
N TYR A 201 8.14 1.32 -4.86
CA TYR A 201 8.30 1.61 -3.43
C TYR A 201 8.53 3.09 -3.14
N ALA A 202 9.33 3.77 -3.95
CA ALA A 202 9.54 5.21 -3.80
C ALA A 202 8.23 5.99 -3.95
N HIS A 203 7.31 5.53 -4.81
CA HIS A 203 5.98 6.09 -4.97
C HIS A 203 5.09 5.82 -3.75
N THR A 204 4.96 4.56 -3.31
CA THR A 204 4.09 4.19 -2.19
C THR A 204 4.56 4.82 -0.87
N HIS A 205 5.84 4.75 -0.55
CA HIS A 205 6.41 5.32 0.66
C HIS A 205 6.32 6.86 0.68
N ALA A 206 6.56 7.52 -0.45
CA ALA A 206 6.43 8.97 -0.51
C ALA A 206 4.99 9.41 -0.19
N ALA A 207 3.98 8.70 -0.69
CA ALA A 207 2.58 8.97 -0.35
C ALA A 207 2.30 8.77 1.15
N MET A 208 2.80 7.68 1.75
CA MET A 208 2.64 7.41 3.19
C MET A 208 3.21 8.54 4.06
N TYR A 209 4.47 8.91 3.84
CA TYR A 209 5.16 9.90 4.68
C TYR A 209 4.70 11.33 4.41
N ALA A 210 4.43 11.70 3.16
CA ALA A 210 3.93 13.03 2.83
C ALA A 210 2.56 13.28 3.47
N THR A 211 1.70 12.25 3.56
CA THR A 211 0.36 12.39 4.13
C THR A 211 0.28 12.01 5.60
N ASN A 212 1.38 11.61 6.25
CA ASN A 212 1.35 11.00 7.59
C ASN A 212 0.27 9.91 7.68
N PHE A 213 0.30 8.96 6.75
CA PHE A 213 -0.69 7.89 6.64
C PHE A 213 -2.14 8.42 6.53
N GLY A 214 -2.33 9.46 5.70
CA GLY A 214 -3.64 10.05 5.38
C GLY A 214 -4.19 11.04 6.42
N ASP A 215 -3.40 11.38 7.44
CA ASP A 215 -3.75 12.32 8.51
C ASP A 215 -3.51 13.78 8.13
N TRP A 216 -2.47 14.05 7.35
CA TRP A 216 -2.12 15.40 6.90
C TRP A 216 -2.80 15.74 5.58
N GLN A 217 -3.39 16.94 5.54
CA GLN A 217 -3.87 17.55 4.30
C GLN A 217 -2.70 18.24 3.60
N VAL A 218 -2.03 17.50 2.71
CA VAL A 218 -0.89 18.04 1.95
C VAL A 218 -1.29 18.51 0.57
N ARG A 219 -0.68 19.62 0.15
CA ARG A 219 -0.72 20.04 -1.24
C ARG A 219 0.24 19.16 -2.05
N LEU A 220 -0.33 18.27 -2.87
CA LEU A 220 0.47 17.46 -3.77
C LEU A 220 1.21 18.33 -4.80
N PRO A 221 2.47 17.98 -5.14
CA PRO A 221 3.23 18.67 -6.20
C PRO A 221 2.59 18.56 -7.60
N ARG A 222 1.85 17.47 -7.84
CA ARG A 222 1.14 17.15 -9.08
C ARG A 222 -0.35 16.91 -8.81
N PRO A 223 -1.21 16.95 -9.85
CA PRO A 223 -2.61 16.58 -9.71
C PRO A 223 -2.79 15.20 -9.05
N ARG A 224 -3.85 15.08 -8.24
CA ARG A 224 -4.08 13.88 -7.43
C ARG A 224 -4.42 12.66 -8.29
N ASP A 225 -5.19 12.88 -9.34
CA ASP A 225 -5.55 11.90 -10.35
C ASP A 225 -4.31 11.31 -11.02
N GLU A 226 -3.31 12.11 -11.40
CA GLU A 226 -2.04 11.58 -11.95
C GLU A 226 -1.31 10.64 -10.98
N VAL A 227 -1.28 10.97 -9.69
CA VAL A 227 -0.66 10.13 -8.65
C VAL A 227 -1.44 8.84 -8.46
N LEU A 228 -2.77 8.89 -8.44
CA LEU A 228 -3.64 7.71 -8.32
C LEU A 228 -3.60 6.83 -9.57
N ASP A 229 -3.47 7.41 -10.76
CA ASP A 229 -3.31 6.67 -12.02
C ASP A 229 -1.99 5.88 -12.01
N GLU A 230 -0.89 6.49 -11.56
CA GLU A 230 0.39 5.79 -11.36
C GLU A 230 0.27 4.65 -10.34
N ALA A 231 -0.40 4.88 -9.20
CA ALA A 231 -0.68 3.82 -8.22
C ALA A 231 -1.53 2.69 -8.83
N GLY A 232 -2.48 3.02 -9.72
CA GLY A 232 -3.28 2.05 -10.46
C GLY A 232 -2.45 1.16 -11.39
N SER A 233 -1.53 1.75 -12.14
CA SER A 233 -0.61 0.98 -12.99
C SER A 233 0.40 0.17 -12.18
N VAL A 234 0.89 0.68 -11.05
CA VAL A 234 1.72 -0.08 -10.08
C VAL A 234 0.95 -1.29 -9.56
N LEU A 235 -0.29 -1.10 -9.13
CA LEU A 235 -1.17 -2.18 -8.69
C LEU A 235 -1.38 -3.22 -9.78
N ALA A 236 -1.70 -2.81 -11.01
CA ALA A 236 -1.89 -3.72 -12.13
C ALA A 236 -0.63 -4.57 -12.39
N ARG A 237 0.55 -3.96 -12.36
CA ARG A 237 1.81 -4.70 -12.44
C ARG A 237 1.97 -5.69 -11.29
N ALA A 238 1.74 -5.23 -10.06
CA ALA A 238 1.94 -6.01 -8.84
C ALA A 238 1.05 -7.26 -8.81
N LEU A 239 -0.21 -7.14 -9.21
CA LEU A 239 -1.13 -8.29 -9.32
C LEU A 239 -0.68 -9.29 -10.40
N VAL A 240 -0.17 -8.81 -11.54
CA VAL A 240 0.29 -9.67 -12.65
C VAL A 240 1.53 -10.47 -12.28
N ILE A 241 2.42 -9.93 -11.46
CA ILE A 241 3.62 -10.64 -10.98
C ILE A 241 3.45 -11.24 -9.57
N GLU A 242 2.26 -11.07 -8.98
CA GLU A 242 1.88 -11.54 -7.64
C GLU A 242 2.81 -11.05 -6.53
N ASP A 243 3.22 -9.79 -6.63
CA ASP A 243 3.90 -9.02 -5.58
C ASP A 243 2.82 -8.36 -4.71
N TYR A 244 2.23 -9.15 -3.81
CA TYR A 244 1.09 -8.70 -3.01
C TYR A 244 1.47 -7.67 -1.96
N ASP A 245 2.74 -7.63 -1.61
CA ASP A 245 3.33 -6.60 -0.80
C ASP A 245 3.14 -5.22 -1.45
N LEU A 246 3.67 -5.08 -2.68
CA LEU A 246 3.53 -3.85 -3.45
C LEU A 246 2.08 -3.58 -3.86
N ALA A 247 1.28 -4.62 -4.11
CA ALA A 247 -0.14 -4.45 -4.41
C ALA A 247 -0.89 -3.80 -3.24
N ALA A 248 -0.68 -4.30 -2.02
CA ALA A 248 -1.32 -3.74 -0.82
C ALA A 248 -0.81 -2.33 -0.50
N GLU A 249 0.48 -2.04 -0.75
CA GLU A 249 1.00 -0.69 -0.62
C GLU A 249 0.40 0.29 -1.63
N ALA A 250 0.30 -0.10 -2.91
CA ALA A 250 -0.29 0.72 -3.95
C ALA A 250 -1.77 1.03 -3.68
N LEU A 251 -2.51 0.05 -3.14
CA LEU A 251 -3.91 0.24 -2.75
C LEU A 251 -4.09 1.31 -1.66
N MET A 252 -3.09 1.58 -0.82
CA MET A 252 -3.19 2.63 0.19
C MET A 252 -3.30 4.04 -0.42
N ALA A 253 -2.88 4.26 -1.67
CA ALA A 253 -2.91 5.59 -2.29
C ALA A 253 -4.30 6.24 -2.23
N TRP A 254 -5.38 5.48 -2.44
CA TRP A 254 -6.75 5.98 -2.39
C TRP A 254 -7.18 6.53 -1.02
N PRO A 255 -7.13 5.75 0.07
CA PRO A 255 -7.43 6.26 1.41
C PRO A 255 -6.43 7.34 1.89
N LEU A 256 -5.14 7.21 1.57
CA LEU A 256 -4.14 8.23 1.93
C LEU A 256 -4.46 9.60 1.31
N LEU A 257 -4.93 9.61 0.06
CA LEU A 257 -5.32 10.83 -0.66
C LEU A 257 -6.81 11.15 -0.55
N SER A 258 -7.54 10.47 0.35
CA SER A 258 -8.97 10.66 0.63
C SER A 258 -9.80 10.71 -0.65
N SER A 259 -9.58 9.74 -1.55
CA SER A 259 -10.21 9.64 -2.86
C SER A 259 -11.03 8.36 -3.02
N SER A 260 -12.06 8.41 -3.84
CA SER A 260 -12.87 7.25 -4.17
C SER A 260 -12.04 6.20 -4.91
N TRP A 261 -12.23 4.93 -4.54
CA TRP A 261 -11.61 3.79 -5.21
C TRP A 261 -11.90 3.79 -6.71
N SER A 262 -10.87 3.58 -7.53
CA SER A 262 -11.08 3.25 -8.94
C SER A 262 -11.59 1.80 -9.07
N PRO A 263 -12.24 1.41 -10.18
CA PRO A 263 -12.61 0.01 -10.43
C PRO A 263 -11.42 -0.95 -10.27
N GLY A 264 -10.25 -0.58 -10.80
CA GLY A 264 -9.03 -1.37 -10.68
C GLY A 264 -8.52 -1.50 -9.25
N ALA A 265 -8.65 -0.44 -8.43
CA ALA A 265 -8.27 -0.48 -7.02
C ALA A 265 -9.23 -1.34 -6.18
N ALA A 266 -10.54 -1.19 -6.35
CA ALA A 266 -11.52 -2.04 -5.68
C ALA A 266 -11.36 -3.53 -6.08
N PHE A 267 -11.09 -3.78 -7.36
CA PHE A 267 -10.75 -5.13 -7.83
C PHE A 267 -9.46 -5.66 -7.19
N GLY A 268 -8.39 -4.85 -7.15
CA GLY A 268 -7.14 -5.25 -6.51
C GLY A 268 -7.31 -5.54 -5.02
N PHE A 269 -8.12 -4.75 -4.32
CA PHE A 269 -8.50 -5.02 -2.94
C PHE A 269 -9.20 -6.39 -2.83
N ARG A 270 -10.18 -6.67 -3.69
CA ARG A 270 -10.89 -7.97 -3.71
C ARG A 270 -9.94 -9.14 -3.97
N VAL A 271 -8.93 -8.96 -4.83
CA VAL A 271 -7.90 -10.00 -5.09
C VAL A 271 -7.09 -10.29 -3.83
N VAL A 272 -6.50 -9.28 -3.19
CA VAL A 272 -5.69 -9.50 -1.97
C VAL A 272 -6.54 -10.00 -0.81
N ALA A 273 -7.77 -9.49 -0.67
CA ALA A 273 -8.73 -9.92 0.34
C ALA A 273 -9.11 -11.40 0.19
N SER A 274 -9.43 -11.84 -1.04
CA SER A 274 -9.76 -13.23 -1.34
C SER A 274 -8.58 -14.17 -1.09
N LEU A 275 -7.35 -13.72 -1.39
CA LEU A 275 -6.14 -14.50 -1.13
C LEU A 275 -5.91 -14.66 0.37
N GLU A 276 -6.04 -13.59 1.14
CA GLU A 276 -5.97 -13.62 2.59
C GLU A 276 -7.04 -14.55 3.19
N ASP A 277 -8.28 -14.52 2.69
CA ASP A 277 -9.35 -15.43 3.17
C ASP A 277 -9.01 -16.90 2.88
N LYS A 278 -8.38 -17.19 1.74
CA LYS A 278 -7.99 -18.55 1.34
C LYS A 278 -6.80 -19.08 2.14
N VAL A 279 -5.83 -18.23 2.45
CA VAL A 279 -4.56 -18.62 3.09
C VAL A 279 -4.59 -18.44 4.61
N GLY A 280 -5.44 -17.54 5.12
CA GLY A 280 -5.52 -17.13 6.52
C GLY A 280 -4.62 -15.96 6.90
N PHE A 281 -3.83 -15.45 5.95
CA PHE A 281 -3.04 -14.21 5.99
C PHE A 281 -2.64 -13.84 4.56
N LEU A 282 -2.27 -12.57 4.29
CA LEU A 282 -1.78 -12.17 2.97
C LEU A 282 -0.29 -12.56 2.79
N PRO A 283 0.06 -13.47 1.86
CA PRO A 283 1.46 -13.84 1.63
C PRO A 283 2.20 -12.80 0.80
N ALA A 284 3.52 -12.67 0.95
CA ALA A 284 4.33 -11.75 0.15
C ALA A 284 4.40 -12.11 -1.36
N GLY A 285 4.26 -13.39 -1.71
CA GLY A 285 4.27 -13.88 -3.10
C GLY A 285 4.49 -15.40 -3.21
N ARG A 286 4.57 -15.94 -4.45
CA ARG A 286 4.66 -17.40 -4.72
C ARG A 286 5.89 -18.09 -4.13
N SER A 287 7.03 -17.39 -4.05
CA SER A 287 8.32 -17.99 -3.72
C SER A 287 8.43 -18.46 -2.26
N ALA A 288 7.71 -17.82 -1.33
CA ALA A 288 7.79 -18.11 0.10
C ALA A 288 7.26 -19.52 0.48
N SER A 289 6.30 -20.07 -0.29
CA SER A 289 5.58 -21.29 0.11
C SER A 289 6.40 -22.57 0.01
N SER A 290 7.35 -22.67 -0.92
CA SER A 290 8.11 -23.93 -1.15
C SER A 290 9.18 -24.19 -0.08
N GLN A 291 9.69 -23.16 0.58
CA GLN A 291 10.72 -23.25 1.62
C GLN A 291 10.11 -23.57 2.99
N ILE A 292 9.00 -22.91 3.34
CA ILE A 292 8.25 -23.16 4.59
C ILE A 292 7.83 -24.63 4.73
N GLN A 293 7.57 -25.31 3.60
CA GLN A 293 7.19 -26.73 3.60
C GLN A 293 8.30 -27.68 4.09
N ARG A 294 9.57 -27.26 4.06
CA ARG A 294 10.72 -28.08 4.48
C ARG A 294 11.07 -27.92 5.96
N LEU A 295 10.56 -26.88 6.62
CA LEU A 295 10.83 -26.58 8.02
C LEU A 295 9.77 -27.22 8.92
N ASN A 296 10.10 -27.45 10.20
CA ASN A 296 9.19 -27.99 11.20
C ASN A 296 9.15 -27.12 12.47
N GLY A 297 8.05 -27.23 13.22
CA GLY A 297 7.93 -26.63 14.56
C GLY A 297 8.22 -25.13 14.62
N HIS A 298 9.09 -24.74 15.55
CA HIS A 298 9.43 -23.35 15.85
C HIS A 298 10.08 -22.62 14.65
N ASP A 299 10.99 -23.30 13.94
CA ASP A 299 11.72 -22.72 12.80
C ASP A 299 10.79 -22.46 11.62
N LYS A 300 9.81 -23.35 11.40
CA LYS A 300 8.74 -23.13 10.41
C LYS A 300 7.95 -21.88 10.72
N THR A 301 7.52 -21.70 11.97
CA THR A 301 6.78 -20.52 12.40
C THR A 301 7.61 -19.25 12.24
N ARG A 302 8.88 -19.28 12.67
CA ARG A 302 9.79 -18.12 12.57
C ARG A 302 10.02 -17.72 11.11
N CYS A 303 10.30 -18.66 10.23
CA CYS A 303 10.49 -18.42 8.80
C CYS A 303 9.20 -17.95 8.10
N ALA A 304 8.05 -18.56 8.44
CA ALA A 304 6.76 -18.14 7.91
C ALA A 304 6.44 -16.70 8.32
N LEU A 305 6.68 -16.32 9.58
CA LEU A 305 6.53 -14.93 10.02
C LEU A 305 7.50 -14.02 9.28
N ALA A 306 8.80 -14.34 9.25
CA ALA A 306 9.83 -13.50 8.62
C ALA A 306 9.56 -13.21 7.14
N THR A 307 8.91 -14.13 6.43
CA THR A 307 8.59 -14.00 5.00
C THR A 307 7.21 -13.40 4.70
N SER A 308 6.35 -13.20 5.71
CA SER A 308 4.97 -12.75 5.49
C SER A 308 4.49 -11.62 6.40
N TYR A 309 5.20 -11.30 7.49
CA TYR A 309 4.73 -10.30 8.45
C TYR A 309 4.55 -8.93 7.80
N HIS A 310 5.50 -8.52 6.95
CA HIS A 310 5.49 -7.22 6.30
C HIS A 310 4.20 -7.03 5.47
N THR A 311 3.90 -7.97 4.57
CA THR A 311 2.69 -7.93 3.75
C THR A 311 1.41 -8.01 4.58
N ALA A 312 1.40 -8.77 5.68
CA ALA A 312 0.28 -8.77 6.63
C ALA A 312 0.11 -7.41 7.34
N TYR A 313 1.20 -6.72 7.67
CA TYR A 313 1.15 -5.40 8.29
C TYR A 313 0.66 -4.36 7.30
N VAL A 314 1.14 -4.40 6.05
CA VAL A 314 0.67 -3.54 4.96
C VAL A 314 -0.83 -3.73 4.75
N MET A 315 -1.33 -4.97 4.75
CA MET A 315 -2.78 -5.25 4.70
C MET A 315 -3.53 -4.66 5.91
N GLY A 316 -2.97 -4.79 7.11
CA GLY A 316 -3.53 -4.19 8.32
C GLY A 316 -3.59 -2.65 8.25
N MET A 317 -2.51 -2.01 7.80
CA MET A 317 -2.44 -0.56 7.60
C MET A 317 -3.43 -0.11 6.53
N LEU A 318 -3.52 -0.82 5.40
CA LEU A 318 -4.51 -0.58 4.35
C LEU A 318 -5.94 -0.63 4.90
N CYS A 319 -6.27 -1.66 5.68
CA CYS A 319 -7.59 -1.79 6.30
C CYS A 319 -7.86 -0.65 7.28
N ALA A 320 -6.86 -0.28 8.11
CA ALA A 320 -6.98 0.82 9.05
C ALA A 320 -7.21 2.16 8.34
N VAL A 321 -6.39 2.55 7.35
CA VAL A 321 -6.60 3.82 6.62
C VAL A 321 -7.91 3.83 5.83
N SER A 322 -8.41 2.66 5.41
CA SER A 322 -9.69 2.53 4.72
C SER A 322 -10.91 2.67 5.65
N LEU A 323 -10.72 2.54 6.97
CA LEU A 323 -11.75 2.78 7.99
C LEU A 323 -11.97 4.26 8.30
N LYS A 324 -11.16 5.16 7.72
CA LYS A 324 -11.31 6.61 7.87
C LYS A 324 -12.72 7.07 7.50
N ASP A 325 -13.26 8.01 8.29
CA ASP A 325 -14.61 8.55 8.09
C ASP A 325 -14.79 9.11 6.67
N GLY A 326 -15.92 8.77 6.05
CA GLY A 326 -16.29 9.23 4.71
C GLY A 326 -15.63 8.47 3.56
N MET A 327 -14.81 7.45 3.84
CA MET A 327 -14.26 6.58 2.80
C MET A 327 -15.33 5.69 2.18
N ALA A 328 -15.28 5.55 0.85
CA ALA A 328 -16.10 4.59 0.13
C ALA A 328 -15.61 3.15 0.37
N SER A 329 -16.52 2.19 0.24
CA SER A 329 -16.21 0.76 0.40
C SER A 329 -15.18 0.32 -0.66
N PRO A 330 -14.07 -0.35 -0.27
CA PRO A 330 -13.14 -0.94 -1.22
C PRO A 330 -13.69 -2.18 -1.93
N PHE A 331 -14.84 -2.69 -1.50
CA PHE A 331 -15.44 -3.90 -2.08
C PHE A 331 -16.32 -3.60 -3.29
N GLU A 332 -16.70 -2.35 -3.53
CA GLU A 332 -17.58 -1.98 -4.64
C GLU A 332 -16.78 -1.66 -5.90
N ILE A 333 -16.83 -2.54 -6.89
CA ILE A 333 -16.23 -2.29 -8.21
C ILE A 333 -17.22 -1.43 -9.02
N ALA A 334 -17.17 -0.12 -8.81
CA ALA A 334 -18.02 0.85 -9.46
C ALA A 334 -17.23 1.82 -10.34
N GLY A 335 -17.74 2.11 -11.54
CA GLY A 335 -17.13 3.07 -12.45
C GLY A 335 -17.77 3.05 -13.83
N VAL A 336 -17.11 3.71 -14.79
CA VAL A 336 -17.53 3.69 -16.19
C VAL A 336 -17.45 2.26 -16.73
N THR A 337 -18.56 1.76 -17.26
CA THR A 337 -18.63 0.44 -17.90
C THR A 337 -18.34 0.54 -19.38
N TYR A 338 -17.62 -0.45 -19.92
CA TYR A 338 -17.25 -0.53 -21.32
C TYR A 338 -17.98 -1.69 -22.03
N PRO A 339 -18.05 -1.68 -23.38
CA PRO A 339 -18.58 -2.82 -24.12
C PRO A 339 -17.87 -4.14 -23.77
N MET A 340 -18.62 -5.23 -23.63
CA MET A 340 -18.05 -6.52 -23.21
C MET A 340 -17.08 -7.11 -24.25
N ASP A 341 -17.33 -6.88 -25.54
CA ASP A 341 -16.43 -7.28 -26.62
C ASP A 341 -15.05 -6.60 -26.52
N LEU A 342 -14.99 -5.35 -26.05
CA LEU A 342 -13.73 -4.68 -25.75
C LEU A 342 -12.99 -5.37 -24.59
N VAL A 343 -13.72 -5.72 -23.53
CA VAL A 343 -13.16 -6.39 -22.34
C VAL A 343 -12.63 -7.78 -22.72
N GLU A 344 -13.38 -8.55 -23.49
CA GLU A 344 -12.98 -9.85 -24.03
C GLU A 344 -11.74 -9.73 -24.92
N MET A 345 -11.69 -8.72 -25.80
CA MET A 345 -10.54 -8.44 -26.66
C MET A 345 -9.29 -8.13 -25.82
N LEU A 346 -9.37 -7.19 -24.87
CA LEU A 346 -8.23 -6.85 -24.01
C LEU A 346 -7.77 -8.03 -23.17
N HIS A 347 -8.70 -8.79 -22.60
CA HIS A 347 -8.39 -9.98 -21.81
C HIS A 347 -7.74 -11.07 -22.67
N ALA A 348 -8.20 -11.29 -23.91
CA ALA A 348 -7.59 -12.25 -24.84
C ALA A 348 -6.15 -11.87 -25.24
N LEU A 349 -5.78 -10.59 -25.13
CA LEU A 349 -4.40 -10.14 -25.34
C LEU A 349 -3.48 -10.48 -24.16
N ILE A 350 -4.00 -10.83 -22.99
CA ILE A 350 -3.18 -11.13 -21.82
C ILE A 350 -2.98 -12.66 -21.75
N PRO A 351 -1.73 -13.16 -21.85
CA PRO A 351 -1.48 -14.59 -21.71
C PRO A 351 -1.90 -15.08 -20.32
N ARG A 352 -2.64 -16.18 -20.26
CA ARG A 352 -2.97 -16.83 -18.99
C ARG A 352 -1.71 -17.32 -18.32
N THR A 353 -1.50 -16.88 -17.08
CA THR A 353 -0.40 -17.30 -16.22
C THR A 353 -0.88 -18.10 -15.02
N GLY A 354 -2.20 -18.17 -14.83
CA GLY A 354 -2.82 -18.72 -13.63
C GLY A 354 -2.52 -17.85 -12.41
N ALA A 355 -2.34 -16.54 -12.60
CA ALA A 355 -2.21 -15.59 -11.50
C ALA A 355 -3.56 -15.44 -10.78
N HIS A 356 -3.53 -15.23 -9.46
CA HIS A 356 -4.76 -15.24 -8.65
C HIS A 356 -5.81 -14.22 -9.09
N TRP A 357 -5.39 -13.08 -9.66
CA TRP A 357 -6.32 -12.09 -10.19
C TRP A 357 -7.15 -12.62 -11.36
N GLU A 358 -6.64 -13.56 -12.15
CA GLU A 358 -7.35 -14.17 -13.29
C GLU A 358 -8.57 -14.96 -12.80
N ASP A 359 -8.42 -15.70 -11.70
CA ASP A 359 -9.50 -16.46 -11.07
C ASP A 359 -10.56 -15.53 -10.48
N VAL A 360 -10.13 -14.49 -9.77
CA VAL A 360 -11.06 -13.49 -9.19
C VAL A 360 -11.82 -12.75 -10.29
N PHE A 361 -11.15 -12.36 -11.38
CA PHE A 361 -11.77 -11.69 -12.52
C PHE A 361 -12.89 -12.55 -13.16
N GLN A 362 -12.65 -13.85 -13.32
CA GLN A 362 -13.63 -14.79 -13.89
C GLN A 362 -14.88 -14.97 -13.01
N LEU A 363 -14.77 -14.73 -11.71
CA LEU A 363 -15.87 -14.83 -10.76
C LEU A 363 -16.69 -13.55 -10.63
N LEU A 364 -16.25 -12.44 -11.25
CA LEU A 364 -16.96 -11.17 -11.22
C LEU A 364 -18.24 -11.22 -12.05
N ASP A 365 -19.23 -10.45 -11.63
CA ASP A 365 -20.42 -10.21 -12.44
C ASP A 365 -20.05 -9.45 -13.72
N PRO A 366 -20.79 -9.63 -14.85
CA PRO A 366 -20.47 -8.97 -16.12
C PRO A 366 -20.34 -7.44 -16.01
N CYS A 367 -21.15 -6.79 -15.16
CA CYS A 367 -21.06 -5.35 -14.94
C CYS A 367 -19.70 -4.94 -14.34
N GLU A 368 -19.23 -5.68 -13.34
CA GLU A 368 -17.93 -5.43 -12.72
C GLU A 368 -16.78 -5.70 -13.70
N GLN A 369 -16.86 -6.78 -14.49
CA GLN A 369 -15.88 -7.06 -15.56
C GLN A 369 -15.79 -5.91 -16.56
N THR A 370 -16.94 -5.35 -16.97
CA THR A 370 -16.95 -4.22 -17.91
C THR A 370 -16.33 -2.95 -17.35
N ALA A 371 -16.32 -2.75 -16.03
CA ALA A 371 -15.67 -1.61 -15.40
C ALA A 371 -14.12 -1.75 -15.37
N LEU A 372 -13.59 -2.94 -15.63
CA LEU A 372 -12.16 -3.25 -15.56
C LEU A 372 -11.42 -3.14 -16.90
N ALA A 373 -12.05 -2.62 -17.96
CA ALA A 373 -11.36 -2.38 -19.23
C ALA A 373 -10.07 -1.53 -19.08
N PRO A 374 -10.02 -0.44 -18.27
CA PRO A 374 -8.79 0.30 -18.06
C PRO A 374 -7.69 -0.52 -17.37
N PHE A 375 -8.05 -1.35 -16.39
CA PHE A 375 -7.10 -2.26 -15.73
C PHE A 375 -6.50 -3.27 -16.73
N LEU A 376 -7.33 -3.87 -17.58
CA LEU A 376 -6.86 -4.83 -18.60
C LEU A 376 -5.98 -4.15 -19.66
N LEU A 377 -6.31 -2.91 -20.05
CA LEU A 377 -5.48 -2.10 -20.94
C LEU A 377 -4.08 -1.88 -20.34
N ASP A 378 -3.99 -1.51 -19.06
CA ASP A 378 -2.72 -1.32 -18.37
C ASP A 378 -1.86 -2.59 -18.38
N VAL A 379 -2.47 -3.73 -18.04
CA VAL A 379 -1.79 -5.04 -18.07
C VAL A 379 -1.30 -5.36 -19.49
N ALA A 380 -2.13 -5.14 -20.52
CA ALA A 380 -1.78 -5.41 -21.91
C ALA A 380 -0.66 -4.49 -22.42
N LEU A 381 -0.66 -3.21 -22.06
CA LEU A 381 0.39 -2.24 -22.43
C LEU A 381 1.74 -2.61 -21.80
N MET A 382 1.76 -2.89 -20.49
CA MET A 382 2.98 -3.31 -19.78
C MET A 382 3.55 -4.61 -20.35
N ARG A 383 2.69 -5.58 -20.67
CA ARG A 383 3.10 -6.84 -21.32
C ARG A 383 3.71 -6.58 -22.70
N SER A 384 3.07 -5.74 -23.51
CA SER A 384 3.55 -5.38 -24.85
C SER A 384 4.92 -4.67 -24.79
N SER A 385 5.13 -3.80 -23.80
CA SER A 385 6.44 -3.18 -23.55
C SER A 385 7.51 -4.22 -23.26
N ARG A 386 7.25 -5.13 -22.32
CA ARG A 386 8.21 -6.18 -21.92
C ARG A 386 8.56 -7.15 -23.04
N SER A 387 7.62 -7.41 -23.96
CA SER A 387 7.87 -8.25 -25.14
C SER A 387 8.48 -7.49 -26.31
N GLY A 388 8.68 -6.17 -26.20
CA GLY A 388 9.15 -5.33 -27.30
C GLY A 388 8.17 -5.23 -28.48
N ASP A 389 6.88 -5.50 -28.26
CA ASP A 389 5.86 -5.52 -29.31
C ASP A 389 5.26 -4.13 -29.53
N ALA A 390 6.01 -3.31 -30.28
CA ALA A 390 5.62 -1.93 -30.60
C ALA A 390 4.33 -1.85 -31.42
N ALA A 391 4.07 -2.81 -32.32
CA ALA A 391 2.87 -2.83 -33.14
C ALA A 391 1.62 -3.05 -32.28
N ARG A 392 1.69 -3.99 -31.35
CA ARG A 392 0.62 -4.24 -30.39
C ARG A 392 0.39 -3.07 -29.45
N MET A 393 1.45 -2.43 -28.97
CA MET A 393 1.33 -1.23 -28.14
C MET A 393 0.64 -0.08 -28.89
N MET A 394 0.98 0.14 -30.16
CA MET A 394 0.31 1.11 -31.02
C MET A 394 -1.19 0.79 -31.16
N HIS A 395 -1.52 -0.48 -31.41
CA HIS A 395 -2.92 -0.92 -31.50
C HIS A 395 -3.69 -0.68 -30.19
N LEU A 396 -3.10 -1.01 -29.04
CA LEU A 396 -3.70 -0.76 -27.72
C LEU A 396 -3.95 0.74 -27.47
N LEU A 397 -3.02 1.61 -27.85
CA LEU A 397 -3.22 3.06 -27.74
C LEU A 397 -4.34 3.57 -28.65
N GLN A 398 -4.46 3.06 -29.87
CA GLN A 398 -5.57 3.39 -30.76
C GLN A 398 -6.92 2.95 -30.18
N THR A 399 -6.97 1.75 -29.60
CA THR A 399 -8.14 1.26 -28.86
C THR A 399 -8.46 2.17 -27.68
N ALA A 400 -7.45 2.56 -26.89
CA ALA A 400 -7.63 3.46 -25.76
C ALA A 400 -8.24 4.80 -26.19
N VAL A 401 -7.76 5.40 -27.28
CA VAL A 401 -8.32 6.65 -27.84
C VAL A 401 -9.76 6.45 -28.30
N THR A 402 -10.04 5.36 -29.02
CA THR A 402 -11.37 5.07 -29.58
C THR A 402 -12.44 4.94 -28.49
N HIS A 403 -12.06 4.41 -27.32
CA HIS A 403 -12.96 4.18 -26.20
C HIS A 403 -12.82 5.19 -25.06
N GLY A 404 -12.04 6.26 -25.22
CA GLY A 404 -11.88 7.31 -24.20
C GLY A 404 -11.06 6.91 -22.97
N MET A 405 -10.20 5.89 -23.08
CA MET A 405 -9.32 5.39 -22.00
C MET A 405 -7.88 5.93 -22.10
N ALA A 406 -7.57 6.78 -23.09
CA ALA A 406 -6.19 7.21 -23.35
C ALA A 406 -5.63 8.26 -22.38
N ASN A 407 -6.46 8.86 -21.52
CA ASN A 407 -6.05 9.91 -20.59
C ASN A 407 -5.49 9.32 -19.28
N THR A 408 -4.41 8.53 -19.39
CA THR A 408 -3.68 7.95 -18.25
C THR A 408 -2.18 8.14 -18.42
N THR A 409 -1.44 8.17 -17.31
CA THR A 409 0.02 8.29 -17.30
C THR A 409 0.69 7.18 -18.10
N LEU A 410 0.21 5.93 -17.98
CA LEU A 410 0.77 4.80 -18.71
C LEU A 410 0.57 4.93 -20.24
N CYS A 411 -0.59 5.40 -20.70
CA CYS A 411 -0.84 5.64 -22.12
C CYS A 411 0.10 6.73 -22.66
N SER A 412 0.31 7.81 -21.90
CA SER A 412 1.27 8.87 -22.27
C SER A 412 2.68 8.31 -22.42
N GLN A 413 3.18 7.56 -21.41
CA GLN A 413 4.51 6.98 -21.45
C GLN A 413 4.68 5.95 -22.59
N ALA A 414 3.64 5.16 -22.89
CA ALA A 414 3.65 4.24 -24.03
C ALA A 414 3.74 4.98 -25.37
N ALA A 415 2.99 6.07 -25.54
CA ALA A 415 3.06 6.90 -26.75
C ALA A 415 4.46 7.53 -26.91
N GLU A 416 5.04 8.06 -25.84
CA GLU A 416 6.39 8.61 -25.85
C GLU A 416 7.44 7.53 -26.17
N TYR A 417 7.31 6.34 -25.61
CA TYR A 417 8.19 5.21 -25.90
C TYR A 417 8.16 4.83 -27.39
N LEU A 418 6.97 4.72 -27.99
CA LEU A 418 6.83 4.47 -29.44
C LEU A 418 7.42 5.61 -30.28
N SER A 419 7.27 6.86 -29.84
CA SER A 419 7.89 8.01 -30.51
C SER A 419 9.42 7.91 -30.51
N ARG A 420 10.04 7.50 -29.38
CA ARG A 420 11.49 7.27 -29.29
C ARG A 420 11.93 6.10 -30.17
N LEU A 421 11.19 5.00 -30.19
CA LEU A 421 11.47 3.86 -31.08
C LEU A 421 11.41 4.26 -32.56
N GLY A 422 10.42 5.06 -32.95
CA GLY A 422 10.29 5.58 -34.31
C GLY A 422 11.47 6.47 -34.73
N ALA A 423 12.12 7.16 -33.79
CA ALA A 423 13.32 7.95 -34.06
C ALA A 423 14.57 7.08 -34.29
N LEU A 424 14.65 5.87 -33.73
CA LEU A 424 15.74 4.92 -33.99
C LEU A 424 15.64 4.25 -35.37
N ALA A 425 14.45 4.18 -35.94
CA ALA A 425 14.20 3.56 -37.24
C ALA A 425 14.42 4.51 -38.43
N ARG A 426 14.75 5.78 -38.17
CA ARG A 426 15.11 6.81 -39.17
C ARG A 426 16.62 6.93 -39.24
#